data_AF-A0AAX0I4Z8-F1
#
_entry.id   AF-A0AAX0I4Z8-F1
#
_cell.length_a   1.000
_cell.length_b   1.000
_cell.length_c   1.000
_cell.angle_alpha   90.00
_cell.angle_beta   90.00
_cell.angle_gamma   90.00
#
_symmetry.space_group_name_H-M   'P 1'
#
loop_
_entity.id
_entity.type
_entity.pdbx_description
1 polymer ?
#
loop_
_entity_poly.entity_id
_entity_poly.type
_entity_poly.pdbx_seq_one_letter_code
_entity_poly.pdbx_strand_id
1 'polypeptide(L)' 'MTKRALREKLGLANDAGLAVVLKLPREQVEAWGDDEQLPALPSVLALLAPPAVEVRKAPADCDADRIVPVEVA' A
#
# COMPACT_ATOMS: atom_id res chain seq x y z
N MET A 1 16.21 3.65 -2.96
CA MET A 1 15.72 2.29 -2.64
C MET A 1 16.15 1.36 -3.75
N THR A 2 16.86 0.28 -3.41
CA THR A 2 17.38 -0.71 -4.36
C THR A 2 16.45 -1.93 -4.45
N LYS A 3 16.58 -2.73 -5.51
CA LYS A 3 15.80 -3.97 -5.69
C LYS A 3 15.94 -4.89 -4.48
N ARG A 4 17.18 -5.08 -4.01
CA ARG A 4 17.47 -5.89 -2.83
C ARG A 4 16.77 -5.36 -1.57
N ALA A 5 16.86 -4.06 -1.31
CA ALA A 5 16.20 -3.46 -0.14
C ALA A 5 14.67 -3.60 -0.19
N LEU A 6 14.07 -3.48 -1.37
CA LEU A 6 12.64 -3.71 -1.55
C LEU A 6 12.28 -5.19 -1.32
N ARG A 7 13.11 -6.11 -1.81
CA ARG A 7 12.92 -7.56 -1.63
C ARG A 7 13.00 -7.96 -0.17
N GLU A 8 14.00 -7.46 0.56
CA GLU A 8 14.16 -7.65 2.01
C GLU A 8 12.99 -7.03 2.78
N LYS A 9 12.55 -5.82 2.43
CA LYS A 9 11.38 -5.15 3.05
C LYS A 9 10.08 -5.94 2.87
N LEU A 10 9.92 -6.64 1.75
CA LEU A 10 8.75 -7.47 1.45
C LEU A 10 8.90 -8.92 1.96
N GLY A 11 10.07 -9.31 2.48
CA GLY A 11 10.33 -10.68 2.92
C GLY A 11 10.37 -11.70 1.77
N LEU A 12 10.71 -11.26 0.56
CA LEU A 12 10.74 -12.11 -0.63
C LEU A 12 12.12 -12.78 -0.77
N ALA A 13 12.13 -14.06 -1.16
CA ALA A 13 13.36 -14.81 -1.36
C ALA A 13 13.93 -14.66 -2.79
N ASN A 14 13.08 -14.35 -3.77
CA ASN A 14 13.45 -14.31 -5.18
C ASN A 14 12.71 -13.22 -5.96
N ASP A 15 13.22 -12.96 -7.16
CA ASP A 15 12.71 -11.92 -8.06
C ASP A 15 11.37 -12.32 -8.69
N ALA A 16 11.06 -13.62 -8.74
CA ALA A 16 9.76 -14.13 -9.19
C ALA A 16 8.63 -13.68 -8.28
N GLY A 17 8.81 -13.73 -6.96
CA GLY A 17 7.84 -13.21 -6.01
C GLY A 17 7.67 -11.70 -6.14
N LEU A 18 8.77 -10.97 -6.40
CA LEU A 18 8.73 -9.53 -6.60
C LEU A 18 7.95 -9.17 -7.88
N ALA A 19 8.14 -9.92 -8.96
CA ALA A 19 7.41 -9.76 -10.22
C ALA A 19 5.88 -9.94 -10.04
N VAL A 20 5.46 -10.94 -9.25
CA VAL A 20 4.03 -11.15 -8.93
C VAL A 20 3.44 -9.97 -8.16
N VAL A 21 4.14 -9.48 -7.14
CA VAL A 21 3.68 -8.34 -6.31
C VAL A 21 3.59 -7.06 -7.13
N LEU A 22 4.57 -6.82 -7.99
CA LEU A 22 4.62 -5.65 -8.87
C LEU A 22 3.68 -5.78 -10.09
N LYS A 23 3.15 -6.98 -10.35
CA LYS A 23 2.42 -7.35 -11.58
C LYS A 23 3.22 -7.04 -12.84
N LEU A 24 4.51 -7.35 -12.80
CA LEU A 24 5.44 -7.17 -13.92
C LEU A 24 5.95 -8.53 -14.40
N PRO A 25 6.39 -8.63 -15.67
CA PRO A 25 7.03 -9.83 -16.16
C PRO A 25 8.37 -10.06 -15.43
N ARG A 26 8.67 -11.33 -15.13
CA ARG A 26 9.89 -11.74 -14.42
C ARG A 26 11.16 -11.21 -15.10
N GLU A 27 11.19 -11.27 -16.43
CA GLU A 27 12.31 -10.79 -17.26
C GLU A 27 12.62 -9.32 -16.99
N GLN A 28 11.59 -8.50 -16.78
CA GLN A 28 11.77 -7.08 -16.50
C GLN A 28 12.31 -6.84 -15.09
N VAL A 29 11.95 -7.68 -14.12
CA VAL A 29 12.47 -7.59 -12.75
C VAL A 29 13.88 -8.18 -12.64
N GLU A 30 14.18 -9.24 -13.39
CA GLU A 30 15.52 -9.83 -13.50
C GLU A 30 16.49 -8.89 -14.22
N ALA A 31 15.99 -8.10 -15.18
CA ALA A 31 16.77 -7.06 -15.84
C ALA A 31 17.16 -5.91 -14.90
N TRP A 32 16.55 -5.79 -13.73
CA TRP A 32 16.93 -4.79 -12.73
C TRP A 32 18.12 -5.29 -11.91
N GLY A 33 19.18 -4.48 -11.86
CA GLY A 33 20.31 -4.74 -10.98
C GLY A 33 19.91 -4.73 -9.51
N ASP A 34 20.46 -5.66 -8.71
CA ASP A 34 20.15 -5.79 -7.27
C ASP A 34 20.45 -4.53 -6.47
N ASP A 35 21.54 -3.84 -6.82
CA ASP A 35 21.98 -2.56 -6.25
C ASP A 35 21.57 -1.35 -7.11
N GLU A 36 20.87 -1.59 -8.23
CA GLU A 36 20.43 -0.51 -9.09
C GLU A 36 19.19 0.17 -8.51
N GLN A 37 19.03 1.44 -8.84
CA GLN A 37 17.93 2.24 -8.35
C GLN A 37 16.64 1.80 -9.04
N LEU A 38 15.63 1.44 -8.25
CA LEU A 38 14.37 0.97 -8.80
C LEU A 38 13.71 2.06 -9.66
N PRO A 39 13.13 1.68 -10.81
CA PRO A 39 12.41 2.64 -11.64
C PRO A 39 11.19 3.18 -10.87
N ALA A 40 10.87 4.46 -11.12
CA ALA A 40 9.74 5.14 -10.50
C ALA A 40 8.38 4.69 -11.12
N LEU A 41 8.13 3.38 -11.09
CA LEU A 41 6.89 2.78 -11.59
C LEU A 41 5.77 2.95 -10.55
N PRO A 42 4.51 3.11 -10.98
CA PRO A 42 3.39 3.24 -10.07
C PRO A 42 3.28 2.10 -9.05
N SER A 43 3.49 0.85 -9.49
CA SER A 43 3.47 -0.33 -8.61
C SER A 43 4.58 -0.29 -7.55
N VAL A 44 5.78 0.17 -7.93
CA VAL A 44 6.92 0.31 -7.01
C VAL A 44 6.64 1.44 -6.01
N LEU A 45 6.15 2.58 -6.49
CA LEU A 45 5.75 3.70 -5.64
C LEU A 45 4.63 3.33 -4.67
N ALA A 46 3.67 2.50 -5.08
CA ALA A 46 2.61 2.01 -4.20
C ALA A 46 3.12 1.10 -3.06
N LEU A 47 4.21 0.35 -3.29
CA LEU A 47 4.87 -0.47 -2.25
C LEU A 47 5.82 0.32 -1.37
N LEU A 48 6.44 1.37 -1.91
CA LEU A 48 7.28 2.31 -1.16
C LEU A 48 6.45 3.28 -0.33
N ALA A 49 5.26 3.64 -0.82
CA ALA A 49 4.31 4.41 -0.05
C ALA A 49 4.12 3.67 1.29
N PRO A 50 4.27 4.35 2.44
CA PRO A 50 3.80 3.77 3.69
C PRO A 50 2.36 3.34 3.46
N PRO A 51 1.90 2.21 4.04
CA PRO A 51 0.49 1.88 3.96
C PRO A 51 -0.21 3.15 4.38
N ALA A 52 -0.97 3.75 3.46
CA ALA A 52 -1.93 4.75 3.85
C ALA A 52 -2.72 3.98 4.88
N VAL A 53 -2.50 4.30 6.16
CA VAL A 53 -3.40 3.91 7.21
C VAL A 53 -4.68 4.49 6.65
N GLU A 54 -5.48 3.63 6.03
CA GLU A 54 -6.90 3.81 6.00
C GLU A 54 -7.21 3.89 7.49
N VAL A 55 -7.13 5.12 8.00
CA VAL A 55 -7.99 5.58 9.04
C VAL A 55 -9.34 5.27 8.42
N ARG A 56 -9.80 4.05 8.67
CA ARG A 56 -11.19 3.68 8.62
C ARG A 56 -11.79 4.79 9.45
N LYS A 57 -12.30 5.83 8.79
CA LYS A 57 -13.21 6.74 9.42
C LYS A 57 -14.27 5.78 9.90
N ALA A 58 -14.29 5.53 11.20
CA ALA A 58 -15.49 5.03 11.83
C ALA A 58 -16.62 5.85 11.21
N PRO A 59 -17.67 5.23 10.66
CA PRO A 59 -18.81 6.00 10.23
C PRO A 59 -19.18 6.86 11.44
N ALA A 60 -19.05 8.18 11.30
CA ALA A 60 -19.50 9.10 12.31
C ALA A 60 -20.97 8.80 12.45
N ASP A 61 -21.34 8.22 13.59
CA ASP A 61 -22.70 7.90 13.93
C ASP A 61 -23.44 9.24 14.06
N CYS A 62 -24.03 9.69 12.95
CA CYS A 62 -24.78 10.94 12.85
C CYS A 62 -26.16 10.79 13.50
N ASP A 63 -26.23 10.25 14.72
CA ASP A 63 -27.45 10.20 15.53
C ASP A 63 -27.32 10.99 16.85
N ALA A 64 -26.30 11.84 16.96
CA ALA A 64 -26.09 12.70 18.13
C ALA A 64 -27.11 13.86 18.28
N ASP A 65 -27.94 14.15 17.26
CA ASP A 65 -28.84 15.32 17.25
C ASP A 65 -30.33 15.00 17.06
N ARG A 66 -30.76 13.74 17.22
CA ARG A 66 -32.17 13.35 16.99
C ARG A 66 -33.07 13.35 18.23
N ILE A 67 -32.65 13.98 19.33
CA ILE A 67 -33.54 14.17 20.50
C ILE A 67 -34.20 15.54 20.39
N VAL A 68 -35.40 15.55 19.79
CA VAL A 68 -36.33 16.69 19.86
C VAL A 68 -36.93 16.70 21.27
N PRO A 69 -36.91 17.81 22.03
CA PRO A 69 -37.68 17.88 23.26
C PRO A 69 -39.17 17.90 22.90
N VAL A 70 -39.88 16.81 23.21
CA VAL A 70 -41.35 16.81 23.24
C VAL A 70 -41.78 17.50 24.53
N GLU A 71 -42.31 18.71 24.41
CA GLU A 71 -43.07 19.38 25.46
C GLU A 71 -44.35 18.57 25.70
N VAL A 72 -44.50 18.00 26.89
CA VAL A 72 -45.78 17.40 27.33
C VAL A 72 -46.47 18.43 28.23
N ALA A 73 -47.66 18.84 27.80
CA ALA A 73 -48.54 19.81 28.42
C ALA A 73 -49.12 19.38 29.77
#